data_AF-A0A0U2T3Y4-F1
#
_entry.id   AF-A0A0U2T3Y4-F1
#
_cell.length_a   1.000
_cell.length_b   1.000
_cell.length_c   1.000
_cell.angle_alpha   90.00
_cell.angle_beta   90.00
_cell.angle_gamma   90.00
#
_symmetry.space_group_name_H-M   'P 1'
#
loop_
_entity.id
_entity.type
_entity.pdbx_description
1 polymer ?
#
loop_
_entity_poly.entity_id
_entity_poly.type
_entity_poly.pdbx_seq_one_letter_code
_entity_poly.pdbx_strand_id
1 'polypeptide(L)' 'MPREIKEIKDFLLKARRKDAKSVKIKKNADSVKFKVRCSRFLYTLKITDKEKLRN' A
#
# COMPACT_ATOMS: atom_id res chain seq x y z
N MET A 1 -2.51 -6.28 -13.11
CA MET A 1 -3.85 -5.90 -12.60
C MET A 1 -3.74 -5.30 -11.20
N PRO A 2 -4.42 -4.19 -10.92
CA PRO A 2 -4.46 -3.59 -9.58
C PRO A 2 -5.31 -4.42 -8.60
N ARG A 3 -4.94 -4.44 -7.32
CA ARG A 3 -5.75 -4.97 -6.22
C ARG A 3 -5.70 -4.00 -5.04
N GLU A 4 -6.85 -3.79 -4.40
CA GLU A 4 -6.93 -3.00 -3.17
C GLU A 4 -6.70 -3.88 -1.95
N ILE A 5 -6.01 -3.35 -0.94
CA ILE A 5 -5.85 -3.93 0.38
C ILE A 5 -6.56 -3.00 1.37
N LYS A 6 -7.39 -3.58 2.26
CA LYS A 6 -8.15 -2.83 3.27
C LYS A 6 -7.42 -2.74 4.61
N GLU A 7 -6.66 -3.78 4.97
CA GLU A 7 -6.00 -3.86 6.28
C GLU A 7 -4.49 -3.58 6.20
N ILE A 8 -3.97 -2.91 7.23
CA ILE A 8 -2.53 -2.61 7.33
C ILE A 8 -1.71 -3.88 7.51
N LYS A 9 -2.22 -4.88 8.26
CA LYS A 9 -1.54 -6.17 8.47
C LYS A 9 -1.26 -6.87 7.14
N ASP A 10 -2.27 -6.95 6.28
CA ASP A 10 -2.13 -7.51 4.93
C ASP A 10 -1.11 -6.75 4.09
N PHE A 11 -1.12 -5.41 4.16
CA PHE A 11 -0.13 -4.60 3.46
C PHE A 11 1.30 -4.93 3.90
N LEU A 12 1.55 -5.06 5.21
CA LEU A 12 2.86 -5.41 5.76
C LEU A 12 3.30 -6.81 5.30
N LEU A 13 2.39 -7.79 5.31
CA LEU A 13 2.66 -9.14 4.81
C LEU A 13 3.00 -9.11 3.31
N LYS A 14 2.26 -8.34 2.49
CA LYS A 14 2.53 -8.23 1.05
C LYS A 14 3.82 -7.48 0.74
N ALA A 15 4.16 -6.46 1.51
CA ALA A 15 5.40 -5.68 1.36
C ALA A 15 6.66 -6.51 1.67
N ARG A 16 6.56 -7.48 2.59
CA ARG A 16 7.67 -8.38 2.97
C ARG A 16 7.84 -9.60 2.06
N ARG A 17 6.96 -9.82 1.09
CA ARG A 17 7.07 -10.97 0.18
C ARG A 17 8.32 -10.85 -0.69
N LYS A 18 8.96 -11.99 -0.97
CA LYS A 18 10.13 -12.09 -1.87
C LYS A 18 9.89 -11.53 -3.26
N ASP A 19 8.65 -11.57 -3.76
CA ASP A 19 8.30 -11.06 -5.10
C ASP A 19 7.90 -9.57 -5.11
N ALA A 20 7.93 -8.89 -3.95
CA ALA A 20 7.75 -7.45 -3.88
C ALA A 20 9.00 -6.74 -4.42
N LYS A 21 8.80 -5.89 -5.43
CA LYS A 21 9.88 -5.21 -6.17
C LYS A 21 10.08 -3.76 -5.76
N SER A 22 9.00 -3.07 -5.42
CA SER A 22 9.04 -1.64 -5.08
C SER A 22 7.80 -1.22 -4.31
N VAL A 23 7.96 -0.24 -3.42
CA VAL A 23 6.85 0.47 -2.79
C VAL A 23 6.84 1.91 -3.30
N LYS A 24 5.69 2.39 -3.78
CA LYS A 24 5.46 3.78 -4.16
C LYS A 24 4.42 4.40 -3.24
N ILE A 25 4.74 5.56 -2.67
CA ILE A 25 3.81 6.32 -1.83
C ILE A 25 3.26 7.46 -2.68
N LYS A 26 1.95 7.46 -2.94
CA LYS A 26 1.26 8.55 -3.63
C LYS A 26 0.43 9.33 -2.63
N LYS A 27 0.86 10.57 -2.33
CA LYS A 27 0.07 11.54 -1.57
C LYS A 27 -0.94 12.22 -2.50
N ASN A 28 -2.20 12.24 -2.11
CA ASN A 28 -3.28 13.05 -2.69
C ASN A 28 -3.75 14.07 -1.65
N ALA A 29 -4.68 14.97 -2.00
CA ALA A 29 -5.23 15.96 -1.07
C ALA A 29 -5.77 15.32 0.22
N ASP A 30 -6.63 14.30 0.07
CA ASP A 30 -7.38 13.71 1.21
C ASP A 30 -6.97 12.26 1.53
N SER A 31 -5.96 11.74 0.83
CA SER A 31 -5.54 10.35 1.04
C SER A 31 -4.10 10.10 0.66
N VAL A 32 -3.50 9.12 1.31
CA VAL A 32 -2.21 8.56 0.92
C VAL A 32 -2.44 7.14 0.44
N LYS A 33 -1.90 6.81 -0.73
CA LYS A 33 -1.95 5.47 -1.31
C LYS A 33 -0.56 4.84 -1.26
N PHE A 34 -0.42 3.77 -0.49
CA PHE A 34 0.78 2.93 -0.46
C PHE A 34 0.63 1.83 -1.50
N LYS A 35 1.51 1.83 -2.50
CA LYS A 35 1.43 0.93 -3.66
C LYS A 35 2.62 -0.03 -3.66
N VAL A 36 2.38 -1.30 -3.34
CA VAL A 36 3.37 -2.39 -3.43
C VAL A 36 3.27 -3.04 -4.81
N ARG A 37 4.36 -3.01 -5.58
CA ARG A 37 4.46 -3.75 -6.84
C ARG A 37 5.03 -5.13 -6.57
N CYS A 38 4.23 -6.17 -6.83
CA CYS A 38 4.69 -7.55 -6.89
C CYS A 38 4.87 -8.01 -8.36
N SER A 39 5.23 -9.27 -8.58
CA SER A 39 5.39 -9.82 -9.94
C SER A 39 4.11 -9.67 -10.77
N ARG A 40 2.97 -10.15 -10.27
CA ARG A 40 1.69 -10.17 -11.00
C ARG A 40 0.77 -8.99 -10.71
N PHE A 41 0.71 -8.54 -9.45
CA PHE A 41 -0.26 -7.55 -8.99
C PHE A 41 0.40 -6.28 -8.49
N LEU A 42 -0.32 -5.17 -8.61
CA LEU A 42 -0.04 -3.92 -7.90
C LEU A 42 -1.04 -3.83 -6.75
N TYR A 43 -0.56 -3.98 -5.52
CA TYR A 43 -1.37 -3.86 -4.32
C TYR A 43 -1.40 -2.42 -3.84
N THR A 44 -2.58 -1.89 -3.52
CA THR A 44 -2.73 -0.52 -3.02
C THR A 44 -3.48 -0.52 -1.69
N LEU A 45 -2.86 0.03 -0.65
CA LEU A 45 -3.52 0.41 0.59
C LEU A 45 -3.81 1.91 0.55
N LYS A 46 -5.09 2.29 0.65
CA LYS A 46 -5.54 3.69 0.74
C LYS A 46 -5.78 4.05 2.20
N ILE A 47 -5.07 5.05 2.70
CA ILE A 47 -5.30 5.64 4.02
C ILE A 47 -5.89 7.03 3.81
N THR A 48 -7.07 7.27 4.37
CA THR A 48 -7.73 8.59 4.40
C THR A 48 -7.50 9.32 5.72
N ASP A 49 -7.24 8.57 6.78
CA ASP A 49 -7.05 9.09 8.13
C ASP A 49 -5.61 9.60 8.31
N LYS A 50 -5.47 10.90 8.58
CA LYS A 50 -4.17 11.56 8.75
C LYS A 50 -3.50 11.22 10.09
N GLU A 51 -4.25 10.84 11.13
CA GLU A 51 -3.65 10.42 12.40
C GLU A 51 -2.91 9.09 12.27
N LYS A 52 -3.47 8.14 11.52
CA LYS A 52 -2.84 6.84 11.23
C LYS A 52 -1.53 6.93 10.43
N LEU A 53 -1.18 8.11 9.90
CA LEU A 53 0.05 8.37 9.16
C LEU A 53 1.17 8.97 10.03
N ARG A 54 0.85 9.45 11.24
CA ARG A 54 1.76 10.25 12.05
C ARG A 54 2.59 9.42 13.04
N ASN A 55 2.12 8.23 13.38
CA ASN A 55 2.74 7.28 14.29
C ASN A 55 3.28 6.07 13.52
#